data_AF-A0A812LFY2-F1
#
_entry.id   AF-A0A812LFY2-F1
#
_cell.length_a   1.000
_cell.length_b   1.000
_cell.length_c   1.000
_cell.angle_alpha   90.00
_cell.angle_beta   90.00
_cell.angle_gamma   90.00
#
_symmetry.space_group_name_H-M   'P 1'
#
loop_
_entity.id
_entity.type
_entity.pdbx_description
1 polymer ?
#
loop_
_entity_poly.entity_id
_entity_poly.type
_entity_poly.pdbx_seq_one_letter_code
_entity_poly.pdbx_strand_id
1 'polypeptide(L)'
;MGTGGLVVFRSVRGGQKSVYACIYFQCDGYWQDLGVRLAEFLDSCLLVNGLGANLPKDKIVCNGFGCLVAQFIAQFKTGPGHLYLFSTDCKLQMEFVYVVEYNCDAPTPLLSVKSWQGRCSTGEQEAEFLSPAGFRAFCQRSGAYEDDITMTCAPKRKKIRMAPQPRESDDDTDDEPPQSVKLDQLD
;
A
#
# COMPACT_ATOMS: atom_id res chain seq x y z
N MET A 1 11.91 1.92 11.09
CA MET A 1 11.89 1.21 9.80
C MET A 1 10.79 1.87 9.00
N GLY A 2 11.12 2.50 7.87
CA GLY A 2 10.13 3.26 7.09
C GLY A 2 9.18 2.33 6.33
N THR A 3 7.90 2.71 6.29
CA THR A 3 6.86 2.04 5.50
C THR A 3 7.01 2.42 4.03
N GLY A 4 6.97 1.43 3.15
CA GLY A 4 7.20 1.59 1.71
C GLY A 4 5.95 1.36 0.88
N GLY A 5 5.66 2.28 -0.05
CA GLY A 5 4.58 2.16 -1.03
C GLY A 5 5.10 2.06 -2.45
N LEU A 6 4.37 1.37 -3.33
CA LEU A 6 4.66 1.29 -4.77
C LEU A 6 3.46 1.83 -5.56
N VAL A 7 3.71 2.76 -6.47
CA VAL A 7 2.72 3.22 -7.45
C VAL A 7 3.17 2.76 -8.84
N VAL A 8 2.30 2.06 -9.55
CA VAL A 8 2.59 1.54 -10.88
C VAL A 8 1.62 2.14 -11.88
N PHE A 9 2.15 2.83 -12.89
CA PHE A 9 1.37 3.37 -13.99
C PHE A 9 1.44 2.43 -15.19
N ARG A 10 0.29 1.92 -15.64
CA ARG A 10 0.22 1.08 -16.84
C ARG A 10 -0.96 1.43 -17.73
N SER A 11 -0.80 1.23 -19.04
CA SER A 11 -1.90 1.29 -19.99
C SER A 11 -2.25 -0.10 -20.52
N VAL A 12 -3.50 -0.29 -20.92
CA VAL A 12 -3.99 -1.48 -21.62
C VAL A 12 -4.47 -1.07 -23.00
N ARG A 13 -3.99 -1.74 -24.05
CA ARG A 13 -4.42 -1.55 -25.44
C ARG A 13 -4.47 -2.88 -26.17
N GLY A 14 -5.61 -3.26 -26.73
CA GLY A 14 -5.83 -4.57 -27.36
C GLY A 14 -5.51 -5.73 -26.42
N GLY A 15 -5.74 -5.56 -25.12
CA GLY A 15 -5.37 -6.53 -24.08
C GLY A 15 -3.87 -6.57 -23.72
N GLN A 16 -3.01 -5.86 -24.44
CA GLN A 16 -1.58 -5.74 -24.10
C GLN A 16 -1.37 -4.68 -23.03
N LYS A 17 -0.56 -5.02 -22.02
CA LYS A 17 -0.19 -4.13 -20.91
C LYS A 17 1.16 -3.47 -21.20
N SER A 18 1.25 -2.16 -21.04
CA SER A 18 2.49 -1.40 -21.11
C SER A 18 2.70 -0.62 -19.82
N VAL A 19 3.82 -0.84 -19.14
CA VAL A 19 4.17 -0.16 -17.89
C VAL A 19 4.98 1.09 -18.23
N TYR A 20 4.55 2.25 -17.73
CA TYR A 20 5.21 3.53 -17.95
C TYR A 20 6.17 3.87 -16.82
N ALA A 21 5.80 3.58 -15.58
CA ALA A 21 6.63 3.81 -14.41
C ALA A 21 6.25 2.89 -13.26
N CYS A 22 7.27 2.42 -12.55
CA CYS A 22 7.17 1.85 -11.21
C CYS A 22 7.82 2.84 -10.25
N ILE A 23 7.06 3.35 -9.29
CA ILE A 23 7.49 4.45 -8.42
C ILE A 23 7.40 4.00 -6.97
N TYR A 24 8.55 3.92 -6.32
CA TYR A 24 8.62 3.67 -4.88
C TYR A 24 8.49 4.99 -4.11
N PHE A 25 7.63 4.97 -3.10
CA PHE A 25 7.44 6.03 -2.13
C PHE A 25 7.87 5.57 -0.75
N GLN A 26 8.78 6.32 -0.16
CA GLN A 26 9.16 6.16 1.24
C GLN A 26 8.29 7.09 2.09
N CYS A 27 7.48 6.51 2.97
CA CYS A 27 6.66 7.23 3.94
C CYS A 27 7.06 6.82 5.37
N ASP A 28 7.18 7.80 6.27
CA ASP A 28 7.46 7.53 7.68
C ASP A 28 6.15 7.31 8.44
N GLY A 29 5.46 6.19 8.13
CA GLY A 29 4.30 5.71 8.90
C GLY A 29 2.91 6.22 8.48
N TYR A 30 2.77 7.20 7.58
CA TYR A 30 1.47 7.64 7.06
C TYR A 30 1.32 7.28 5.57
N TRP A 31 0.71 6.12 5.31
CA TRP A 31 0.49 5.59 3.95
C TRP A 31 -0.84 6.04 3.33
N GLN A 32 -1.82 6.41 4.16
CA GLN A 32 -3.08 6.99 3.71
C GLN A 32 -2.82 8.30 2.95
N ASP A 33 -1.81 9.07 3.38
CA ASP A 33 -1.34 10.27 2.71
C ASP A 33 -0.95 10.02 1.24
N LEU A 34 -0.28 8.91 0.94
CA LEU A 34 0.11 8.62 -0.45
C LEU A 34 -1.12 8.30 -1.32
N GLY A 35 -2.01 7.44 -0.83
CA GLY A 35 -3.22 7.06 -1.54
C GLY A 35 -4.15 8.25 -1.78
N VAL A 36 -4.38 9.08 -0.75
CA VAL A 36 -5.19 10.29 -0.84
C VAL A 36 -4.56 11.30 -1.80
N ARG A 37 -3.25 11.56 -1.71
CA ARG A 37 -2.55 12.49 -2.62
C ARG A 37 -2.57 11.98 -4.06
N LEU A 38 -2.43 10.68 -4.27
CA LEU A 38 -2.57 10.06 -5.59
C LEU A 38 -4.00 10.27 -6.11
N ALA A 39 -5.02 10.02 -5.30
CA ALA A 39 -6.41 10.22 -5.69
C ALA A 39 -6.70 11.69 -6.06
N GLU A 40 -6.25 12.64 -5.23
CA GLU A 40 -6.39 14.08 -5.46
C GLU A 40 -5.67 14.54 -6.73
N PHE A 41 -4.47 14.03 -6.98
CA PHE A 41 -3.76 14.28 -8.23
C PHE A 41 -4.56 13.76 -9.43
N LEU A 42 -5.05 12.53 -9.39
CA LEU A 42 -5.83 11.94 -10.49
C LEU A 42 -7.15 12.69 -10.73
N ASP A 43 -7.85 13.13 -9.67
CA ASP A 43 -9.05 13.97 -9.76
C ASP A 43 -8.78 15.36 -10.36
N SER A 44 -7.58 15.90 -10.13
CA SER A 44 -7.16 17.20 -10.68
C SER A 44 -6.74 17.13 -12.15
N CYS A 45 -6.45 15.92 -12.65
CA CYS A 45 -5.99 15.70 -14.02
C CYS A 45 -7.15 15.60 -15.03
N LEU A 46 -6.92 16.14 -16.22
CA LEU A 46 -7.77 15.97 -17.39
C LEU A 46 -6.93 15.34 -18.50
N LEU A 47 -7.22 14.08 -18.86
CA LEU A 47 -6.59 13.48 -20.05
C LEU A 47 -7.25 14.01 -21.31
N VAL A 48 -6.43 14.46 -22.24
CA VAL A 48 -6.83 14.92 -23.57
C VAL A 48 -5.99 14.23 -24.64
N ASN A 49 -6.50 14.24 -25.87
CA ASN A 49 -5.77 13.79 -27.06
C ASN A 49 -5.50 15.00 -27.97
N GLY A 50 -4.45 15.75 -27.64
CA GLY A 50 -4.07 17.02 -28.26
C GLY A 50 -4.31 18.23 -27.36
N LEU A 51 -3.51 19.29 -27.57
CA LEU A 51 -3.64 20.57 -26.86
C LEU A 51 -4.43 21.55 -27.73
N GLY A 52 -5.60 21.97 -27.25
CA GLY A 52 -6.42 23.01 -27.91
C GLY A 52 -6.15 24.40 -27.33
N ALA A 53 -6.68 25.45 -27.97
CA ALA A 53 -6.55 26.83 -27.48
C ALA A 53 -7.38 27.11 -26.21
N ASN A 54 -8.45 26.34 -25.97
CA ASN A 54 -9.38 26.53 -24.86
C ASN A 54 -9.27 25.39 -23.84
N LEU A 55 -8.11 25.30 -23.20
CA LEU A 55 -7.91 24.36 -22.11
C LEU A 55 -8.46 24.92 -20.78
N PRO A 56 -9.09 24.08 -19.95
CA PRO A 56 -9.53 24.49 -18.63
C PRO A 56 -8.34 24.95 -17.78
N LYS A 57 -8.51 26.05 -17.04
CA LYS A 57 -7.46 26.65 -16.19
C LYS A 57 -7.44 26.06 -14.78
N ASP A 58 -8.49 25.37 -14.40
CA ASP A 58 -8.73 24.76 -13.08
C ASP A 58 -8.31 23.28 -13.01
N LYS A 59 -7.78 22.72 -14.11
CA LYS A 59 -7.36 21.32 -14.22
C LYS A 59 -5.93 21.21 -14.73
N ILE A 60 -5.26 20.15 -14.30
CA ILE A 60 -3.97 19.73 -14.84
C ILE A 60 -4.23 19.00 -16.16
N VAL A 61 -3.90 19.62 -17.29
CA VAL A 61 -4.15 19.01 -18.60
C VAL A 61 -3.01 18.06 -18.97
N CYS A 62 -3.36 16.80 -19.21
CA CYS A 62 -2.44 15.73 -19.58
C CYS A 62 -2.70 15.27 -21.01
N ASN A 63 -1.76 15.51 -21.93
CA ASN A 63 -1.87 15.01 -23.30
C ASN A 63 -1.47 13.53 -23.38
N GLY A 64 -2.46 12.66 -23.17
CA GLY A 64 -2.27 11.21 -23.06
C GLY A 64 -1.69 10.73 -21.72
N PHE A 65 -1.63 9.41 -21.56
CA PHE A 65 -1.26 8.76 -20.29
C PHE A 65 0.21 9.00 -19.91
N GLY A 66 1.14 8.97 -20.86
CA GLY A 66 2.56 9.26 -20.58
C GLY A 66 2.78 10.68 -20.03
N CYS A 67 2.00 11.65 -20.49
CA CYS A 67 2.04 13.02 -19.96
C CYS A 67 1.54 13.08 -18.51
N LEU A 68 0.48 12.34 -18.18
CA LEU A 68 0.02 12.21 -16.79
C LEU A 68 1.12 11.65 -15.88
N VAL A 69 1.81 10.59 -16.30
CA VAL A 69 2.90 9.98 -15.50
C VAL A 69 4.05 10.97 -15.29
N ALA A 70 4.43 11.72 -16.33
CA ALA A 70 5.46 12.74 -16.23
C ALA A 70 5.07 13.87 -15.25
N GLN A 71 3.82 14.35 -15.32
CA GLN A 71 3.33 15.39 -14.42
C GLN A 71 3.23 14.90 -12.97
N PHE A 72 2.88 13.64 -12.75
CA PHE A 72 2.93 13.02 -11.43
C PHE A 72 4.35 13.08 -10.85
N ILE A 73 5.35 12.59 -11.59
CA ILE A 73 6.74 12.59 -11.11
C ILE A 73 7.20 14.02 -10.82
N ALA A 74 6.91 14.97 -11.71
CA ALA A 74 7.28 16.38 -11.53
C ALA A 74 6.65 17.02 -10.29
N GLN A 75 5.40 16.68 -9.98
CA GLN A 75 4.68 17.23 -8.83
C GLN A 75 5.17 16.63 -7.50
N PHE A 76 5.47 15.33 -7.46
CA PHE A 76 5.79 14.64 -6.22
C PHE A 76 7.30 14.55 -5.93
N LYS A 77 8.17 14.76 -6.92
CA LYS A 77 9.62 14.73 -6.74
C LYS A 77 10.18 16.15 -6.52
N THR A 78 10.24 16.58 -5.26
CA THR A 78 10.68 17.93 -4.87
C THR A 78 12.14 18.02 -4.39
N GLY A 79 12.80 16.89 -4.17
CA GLY A 79 14.18 16.86 -3.65
C GLY A 79 14.74 15.44 -3.54
N PRO A 80 15.93 15.26 -2.96
CA PRO A 80 16.48 13.93 -2.68
C PRO A 80 15.57 13.14 -1.72
N GLY A 81 15.51 11.81 -1.89
CA GLY A 81 14.64 10.94 -1.09
C GLY A 81 13.17 10.95 -1.51
N HIS A 82 12.31 10.37 -0.66
CA HIS A 82 10.85 10.24 -0.73
C HIS A 82 10.28 9.49 -1.94
N LEU A 83 10.68 9.83 -3.17
CA LEU A 83 10.21 9.24 -4.42
C LEU A 83 11.40 8.73 -5.24
N TYR A 84 11.30 7.48 -5.67
CA TYR A 84 12.30 6.78 -6.47
C TYR A 84 11.65 6.08 -7.66
N LEU A 85 12.28 6.12 -8.83
CA LEU A 85 11.91 5.29 -9.96
C LEU A 85 12.55 3.92 -9.81
N PHE A 86 11.73 2.88 -9.90
CA PHE A 86 12.16 1.49 -9.97
C PHE A 86 12.08 1.01 -11.41
N SER A 87 12.83 -0.07 -11.69
CA SER A 87 12.74 -0.76 -12.97
C SER A 87 11.32 -1.27 -13.22
N THR A 88 10.90 -1.28 -14.48
CA THR A 88 9.54 -1.65 -14.87
C THR A 88 9.23 -3.15 -14.68
N ASP A 89 10.26 -3.96 -14.49
CA ASP A 89 10.20 -5.38 -14.12
C ASP A 89 10.22 -5.62 -12.60
N CYS A 90 10.15 -4.57 -11.78
CA CYS A 90 10.19 -4.73 -10.32
C CYS A 90 9.00 -5.57 -9.82
N LYS A 91 9.27 -6.41 -8.81
CA LYS A 91 8.24 -7.20 -8.16
C LYS A 91 7.29 -6.27 -7.38
N LEU A 92 5.98 -6.54 -7.48
CA LEU A 92 4.93 -5.84 -6.73
C LEU A 92 4.89 -6.33 -5.27
N GLN A 93 6.02 -6.22 -4.57
CA GLN A 93 6.20 -6.73 -3.21
C GLN A 93 6.54 -5.57 -2.29
N MET A 94 5.51 -4.81 -1.93
CA MET A 94 5.56 -3.74 -0.94
C MET A 94 4.34 -3.85 -0.03
N GLU A 95 4.38 -3.17 1.11
CA GLU A 95 3.27 -3.12 2.06
C GLU A 95 2.02 -2.50 1.43
N PHE A 96 2.21 -1.52 0.55
CA PHE A 96 1.15 -0.91 -0.24
C PHE A 96 1.54 -0.88 -1.70
N VAL A 97 0.68 -1.42 -2.56
CA VAL A 97 0.82 -1.31 -4.02
C VAL A 97 -0.43 -0.64 -4.57
N TYR A 98 -0.26 0.42 -5.35
CA TYR A 98 -1.31 1.08 -6.11
C TYR A 98 -1.00 0.92 -7.60
N VAL A 99 -1.87 0.26 -8.36
CA VAL A 99 -1.74 0.20 -9.82
C VAL A 99 -2.77 1.12 -10.44
N VAL A 100 -2.30 2.18 -11.08
CA VAL A 100 -3.08 3.10 -11.91
C VAL A 100 -3.10 2.54 -13.34
N GLU A 101 -4.26 2.08 -13.76
CA GLU A 101 -4.46 1.47 -15.08
C GLU A 101 -5.36 2.35 -15.96
N TYR A 102 -4.83 2.70 -17.14
CA TYR A 102 -5.54 3.42 -18.20
C TYR A 102 -5.92 2.47 -19.34
N ASN A 103 -7.21 2.32 -19.63
CA ASN A 103 -7.67 1.51 -20.75
C ASN A 103 -7.78 2.39 -22.01
N CYS A 104 -6.90 2.16 -22.99
CA CYS A 104 -6.88 2.91 -24.24
C CYS A 104 -8.08 2.59 -25.14
N ASP A 105 -8.67 1.40 -25.01
CA ASP A 105 -9.80 0.95 -25.83
C ASP A 105 -11.14 1.36 -25.22
N ALA A 106 -11.20 1.51 -23.90
CA ALA A 106 -12.36 1.98 -23.15
C ALA A 106 -11.92 3.05 -22.12
N PRO A 107 -11.71 4.31 -22.55
CA PRO A 107 -11.17 5.37 -21.70
C PRO A 107 -12.13 5.89 -20.62
N THR A 108 -13.23 5.18 -20.35
CA THR A 108 -14.22 5.51 -19.33
C THR A 108 -14.55 4.26 -18.49
N PRO A 109 -14.36 4.28 -17.15
CA PRO A 109 -13.75 5.35 -16.37
C PRO A 109 -12.30 5.59 -16.78
N LEU A 110 -11.86 6.85 -16.70
CA LEU A 110 -10.56 7.29 -17.21
C LEU A 110 -9.41 6.45 -16.65
N LEU A 111 -9.50 6.07 -15.38
CA LEU A 111 -8.47 5.32 -14.68
C LEU A 111 -9.12 4.34 -13.71
N SER A 112 -8.45 3.23 -13.49
CA SER A 112 -8.75 2.33 -12.37
C SER A 112 -7.55 2.25 -11.45
N VAL A 113 -7.81 2.29 -10.14
CA VAL A 113 -6.77 2.15 -9.13
C VAL A 113 -7.00 0.86 -8.37
N LYS A 114 -6.00 -0.02 -8.43
CA LYS A 114 -5.99 -1.30 -7.71
C LYS A 114 -5.08 -1.14 -6.50
N SER A 115 -5.60 -1.40 -5.30
CA SER A 115 -4.81 -1.35 -4.07
C SER A 115 -4.58 -2.75 -3.50
N TRP A 116 -3.35 -3.05 -3.10
CA TRP A 116 -3.01 -4.22 -2.30
C TRP A 116 -2.41 -3.75 -0.98
N GLN A 117 -3.00 -4.17 0.14
CA GLN A 117 -2.47 -3.93 1.48
C GLN A 117 -1.87 -5.24 2.00
N GLY A 118 -0.55 -5.29 2.13
CA GLY A 118 0.17 -6.46 2.61
C GLY A 118 0.35 -6.48 4.12
N ARG A 119 -0.15 -7.52 4.77
CA ARG A 119 0.73 -8.48 5.47
C ARG A 119 0.58 -9.79 4.73
N CYS A 120 1.66 -10.53 4.51
CA CYS A 120 1.61 -11.85 3.86
C CYS A 120 0.40 -12.69 4.32
N SER A 121 -0.59 -12.93 3.46
CA SER A 121 -1.53 -14.04 3.59
C SER A 121 -2.32 -14.26 2.29
N THR A 122 -1.91 -15.27 1.53
CA THR A 122 -2.77 -16.32 0.93
C THR A 122 -4.22 -15.94 0.56
N GLY A 123 -4.41 -14.94 -0.30
CA GLY A 123 -5.69 -14.68 -0.94
C GLY A 123 -5.52 -13.74 -2.11
N GLU A 124 -6.00 -14.13 -3.29
CA GLU A 124 -6.22 -13.20 -4.39
C GLU A 124 -7.26 -12.18 -3.93
N GLN A 125 -6.83 -11.02 -3.44
CA GLN A 125 -7.75 -9.90 -3.31
C GLN A 125 -8.09 -9.43 -4.72
N GLU A 126 -9.35 -9.61 -5.11
CA GLU A 126 -9.88 -9.08 -6.36
C GLU A 126 -9.70 -7.57 -6.36
N ALA A 127 -8.96 -7.09 -7.34
CA ALA A 127 -8.70 -5.68 -7.48
C ALA A 127 -10.00 -4.95 -7.86
N GLU A 128 -10.55 -4.17 -6.93
CA GLU A 128 -11.72 -3.34 -7.20
C GLU A 128 -11.36 -2.20 -8.16
N PHE A 129 -12.15 -2.03 -9.21
CA PHE A 129 -11.98 -0.92 -10.15
C PHE A 129 -12.66 0.32 -9.59
N LEU A 130 -11.89 1.13 -8.88
CA LEU A 130 -12.39 2.36 -8.29
C LEU A 130 -12.17 3.55 -9.24
N SER A 131 -13.19 4.42 -9.36
CA SER A 131 -12.99 5.76 -9.92
C SER A 131 -12.04 6.55 -9.00
N PRO A 132 -11.38 7.62 -9.48
CA PRO A 132 -10.54 8.47 -8.63
C PRO A 132 -11.24 8.93 -7.33
N ALA A 133 -12.49 9.38 -7.42
CA ALA A 133 -13.32 9.72 -6.25
C ALA A 133 -13.62 8.51 -5.34
N GLY A 134 -13.91 7.34 -5.92
CA GLY A 134 -14.12 6.10 -5.18
C GLY A 134 -12.85 5.63 -4.45
N PHE A 135 -11.70 5.79 -5.10
CA PHE A 135 -10.38 5.49 -4.54
C PHE A 135 -10.04 6.46 -3.40
N ARG A 136 -10.34 7.76 -3.55
CA ARG A 136 -10.20 8.74 -2.46
C ARG A 136 -11.00 8.34 -1.23
N ALA A 137 -12.29 8.01 -1.43
CA ALA A 137 -13.16 7.55 -0.35
C ALA A 137 -12.65 6.25 0.29
N PHE A 138 -12.11 5.32 -0.51
CA PHE A 138 -11.47 4.11 -0.02
C PHE A 138 -10.27 4.43 0.89
N CYS A 139 -9.35 5.28 0.44
CA CYS A 139 -8.18 5.67 1.24
C CYS A 139 -8.55 6.39 2.54
N GLN A 140 -9.62 7.18 2.54
CA GLN A 140 -10.09 7.90 3.73
C GLN A 140 -10.76 6.97 4.76
N ARG A 141 -11.52 5.96 4.32
CA ARG A 141 -12.18 5.00 5.23
C ARG A 141 -11.19 4.11 5.96
N SER A 142 -10.13 3.68 5.30
CA SER A 142 -9.08 2.83 5.90
C SER A 142 -8.22 3.57 6.94
N GLY A 143 -8.31 4.91 7.01
CA GLY A 143 -7.68 5.72 8.06
C GLY A 143 -8.44 5.74 9.39
N ALA A 144 -9.75 5.45 9.38
CA ALA A 144 -10.58 5.46 10.58
C ALA A 144 -10.50 4.15 11.41
N TYR A 145 -9.79 3.12 10.92
CA TYR A 145 -9.69 1.83 11.61
C TYR A 145 -8.66 1.81 12.75
N GLU A 146 -7.76 2.80 12.84
CA GLU A 146 -6.80 2.87 13.96
C GLU A 146 -7.33 3.61 15.20
N ASP A 147 -8.34 4.48 15.06
CA ASP A 147 -8.93 5.18 16.21
C ASP A 147 -9.83 4.30 17.08
N ASP A 148 -10.38 3.20 16.55
CA ASP A 148 -11.31 2.32 17.28
C ASP A 148 -10.61 1.16 18.01
N ILE A 149 -9.33 0.88 17.72
CA ILE A 149 -8.56 -0.18 18.39
C ILE A 149 -8.09 0.26 19.80
N THR A 150 -8.08 1.57 20.09
CA THR A 150 -7.71 2.07 21.43
C THR A 150 -8.88 2.20 22.40
N MET A 151 -10.13 1.94 21.98
CA MET A 151 -11.33 2.15 22.82
C MET A 151 -12.23 0.92 23.03
N THR A 152 -11.83 -0.29 22.58
CA THR A 152 -12.59 -1.52 22.88
C THR A 152 -11.72 -2.76 23.18
N CYS A 153 -10.71 -2.62 24.05
CA CYS A 153 -10.03 -3.81 24.61
C CYS A 153 -9.78 -3.68 26.12
N ALA A 154 -10.87 -3.63 26.88
CA ALA A 154 -10.89 -4.09 28.27
C ALA A 154 -12.04 -5.11 28.44
N PRO A 155 -11.78 -6.43 28.38
CA PRO A 155 -12.81 -7.40 28.67
C PRO A 155 -13.16 -7.35 30.16
N LYS A 156 -14.40 -6.94 30.48
CA LYS A 156 -15.00 -7.14 31.82
C LYS A 156 -15.03 -8.65 32.11
N ARG A 157 -14.12 -9.14 32.95
CA ARG A 157 -14.13 -10.52 33.46
C ARG A 157 -15.45 -10.80 34.20
N LYS A 158 -16.33 -11.60 33.57
CA LYS A 158 -17.39 -12.32 34.31
C LYS A 158 -16.71 -13.41 35.15
N LYS A 159 -16.86 -13.34 36.47
CA LYS A 159 -16.45 -14.41 37.40
C LYS A 159 -17.32 -15.64 37.13
N ILE A 160 -16.76 -16.62 36.44
CA ILE A 160 -17.29 -17.99 36.43
C ILE A 160 -16.57 -18.73 37.56
N ARG A 161 -17.34 -19.23 38.52
CA ARG A 161 -16.86 -20.03 39.65
C ARG A 161 -16.74 -21.47 39.15
N MET A 162 -15.51 -22.00 39.03
CA MET A 162 -15.29 -23.43 38.80
C MET A 162 -14.79 -24.09 40.09
N ALA A 163 -15.32 -25.28 40.36
CA ALA A 163 -15.06 -26.09 41.55
C ALA A 163 -13.62 -26.64 41.57
N PRO A 164 -13.03 -26.90 42.76
CA PRO A 164 -11.66 -27.37 42.88
C PRO A 164 -11.54 -28.87 42.56
N GLN A 165 -10.53 -29.23 41.77
CA GLN A 165 -10.04 -30.61 41.60
C GLN A 165 -8.94 -30.90 42.66
N PRO A 166 -8.79 -32.16 43.10
CA PRO A 166 -7.92 -32.51 44.24
C PRO A 166 -6.43 -32.52 43.88
N ARG A 167 -5.61 -32.28 44.90
CA ARG A 167 -4.14 -32.28 44.87
C ARG A 167 -3.62 -33.71 44.90
N GLU A 168 -2.76 -34.04 43.96
CA GLU A 168 -1.76 -35.10 44.12
C GLU A 168 -0.41 -34.45 44.40
N SER A 169 0.22 -34.90 45.48
CA SER A 169 1.59 -34.62 45.87
C SER A 169 2.53 -35.58 45.15
N ASP A 170 3.83 -35.28 45.27
CA ASP A 170 5.00 -36.17 45.32
C ASP A 170 6.07 -35.60 44.36
N ASP A 171 7.05 -34.88 44.90
CA ASP A 171 8.31 -35.33 45.53
C ASP A 171 9.43 -35.50 44.51
N ASP A 172 10.63 -35.17 44.99
CA ASP A 172 11.94 -35.61 44.51
C ASP A 172 12.74 -34.80 43.45
N THR A 173 13.75 -34.13 44.04
CA THR A 173 15.19 -34.08 43.70
C THR A 173 15.71 -33.01 42.74
N ASP A 174 16.38 -32.03 43.35
CA ASP A 174 17.33 -31.11 42.72
C ASP A 174 18.64 -31.85 42.34
N ASP A 175 19.04 -31.78 41.07
CA ASP A 175 20.40 -32.12 40.63
C ASP A 175 20.92 -31.01 39.70
N GLU A 176 22.05 -30.42 40.09
CA GLU A 176 22.75 -29.30 39.43
C GLU A 176 23.61 -29.78 38.22
N PRO A 177 24.12 -28.86 37.37
CA PRO A 177 24.44 -29.11 35.95
C PRO A 177 25.92 -29.38 35.66
N PRO A 178 26.29 -29.76 34.42
CA PRO A 178 27.65 -29.59 33.94
C PRO A 178 27.78 -28.63 32.73
N GLN A 179 28.47 -27.53 33.02
CA GLN A 179 29.56 -26.86 32.29
C GLN A 179 29.73 -26.94 30.75
N SER A 180 29.71 -25.73 30.17
CA SER A 180 30.55 -25.17 29.09
C SER A 180 31.43 -26.10 28.22
N VAL A 181 31.20 -26.06 26.91
CA VAL A 181 32.14 -26.53 25.88
C VAL A 181 32.74 -25.33 25.14
N LYS A 182 34.07 -25.33 25.03
CA LYS A 182 34.91 -24.34 24.34
C LYS A 182 34.73 -24.43 22.83
N LEU A 183 34.71 -23.27 22.17
CA LEU A 183 34.75 -23.14 20.72
C LEU A 183 36.22 -23.01 20.31
N ASP A 184 36.82 -24.10 19.83
CA ASP A 184 38.16 -24.09 19.25
C ASP A 184 38.12 -23.58 17.80
N GLN A 185 39.24 -22.95 17.46
CA GLN A 185 39.59 -22.27 16.22
C GLN A 185 39.57 -23.22 15.01
N LEU A 186 39.13 -22.72 13.86
CA LEU A 186 39.46 -23.28 12.55
C LEU A 186 39.95 -22.14 11.66
N ASP A 187 41.15 -22.37 11.13
CA ASP A 187 41.92 -21.55 10.18
C ASP A 187 41.20 -21.29 8.84
#